data_AF-A0A939FGU3-F1
#
_entry.id   AF-A0A939FGU3-F1
#
_cell.length_a   1.000
_cell.length_b   1.000
_cell.length_c   1.000
_cell.angle_alpha   90.00
_cell.angle_beta   90.00
_cell.angle_gamma   90.00
#
_symmetry.space_group_name_H-M   'P 1'
#
loop_
_entity.id
_entity.type
_entity.pdbx_description
1 polymer ?
#
loop_
_entity_poly.entity_id
_entity_poly.type
_entity_poly.pdbx_seq_one_letter_code
_entity_poly.pdbx_strand_id
1 'polypeptide(L)'
;SRGLGLGLLGDSFQVAYQLPTMIYILTVGGGLNSVFVPQLVRSMKDDADGGIAYANRLLTLVMVALAALPATAWLAAPLLVRALSNPVASDPAVNEVAVTFTRYFLPSIFFMGVHVVMGQILNARGRFGAMMWTPVLNNIVIIVTLGTFIYVYGTAAASKMTVTSIPPEGQRLLGIGVLLGLVVQALAMIPYLRETGFRIRLRFDWKGHGLGKAAMLAKWTILFVLANQAGALVVTQLST
;
A
#
# COMPACT_ATOMS: atom_id res chain seq x y z
N SER A 1 -22.31 -26.54 7.05
CA SER A 1 -21.77 -25.40 7.83
C SER A 1 -20.23 -25.29 7.78
N ARG A 2 -19.45 -26.38 7.91
CA ARG A 2 -17.95 -26.32 7.87
C ARG A 2 -17.32 -25.85 6.53
N GLY A 3 -17.97 -26.10 5.39
CA GLY A 3 -17.49 -25.65 4.08
C GLY A 3 -17.62 -24.14 3.83
N LEU A 4 -18.65 -23.50 4.44
CA LEU A 4 -18.84 -22.04 4.36
C LEU A 4 -17.77 -21.29 5.17
N GLY A 5 -17.38 -21.82 6.33
CA GLY A 5 -16.34 -21.21 7.16
C GLY A 5 -14.94 -21.25 6.52
N LEU A 6 -14.57 -22.35 5.85
CA LEU A 6 -13.31 -22.44 5.11
C LEU A 6 -13.24 -21.46 3.93
N GLY A 7 -14.34 -21.30 3.19
CA GLY A 7 -14.47 -20.34 2.09
C GLY A 7 -14.41 -18.89 2.58
N LEU A 8 -15.27 -18.52 3.54
CA LEU A 8 -15.33 -17.17 4.12
C LEU A 8 -13.99 -16.72 4.76
N LEU A 9 -13.18 -17.66 5.26
CA LEU A 9 -11.89 -17.37 5.88
C LEU A 9 -10.75 -17.19 4.85
N GLY A 10 -10.70 -18.01 3.80
CA GLY A 10 -9.81 -17.75 2.66
C GLY A 10 -10.15 -16.42 1.98
N ASP A 11 -11.45 -16.12 1.88
CA ASP A 11 -11.96 -14.84 1.40
C ASP A 11 -11.49 -13.68 2.30
N SER A 12 -11.42 -13.85 3.62
CA SER A 12 -10.99 -12.78 4.54
C SER A 12 -9.52 -12.38 4.38
N PHE A 13 -8.61 -13.35 4.22
CA PHE A 13 -7.20 -13.05 3.93
C PHE A 13 -7.05 -12.40 2.55
N GLN A 14 -7.76 -12.93 1.54
CA GLN A 14 -7.72 -12.40 0.19
C GLN A 14 -8.29 -10.97 0.13
N VAL A 15 -9.38 -10.71 0.85
CA VAL A 15 -9.95 -9.37 1.07
C VAL A 15 -8.92 -8.45 1.70
N ALA A 16 -8.31 -8.85 2.82
CA ALA A 16 -7.30 -8.04 3.50
C ALA A 16 -6.09 -7.75 2.60
N TYR A 17 -5.64 -8.73 1.82
CA TYR A 17 -4.52 -8.61 0.90
C TYR A 17 -4.81 -7.69 -0.29
N GLN A 18 -6.04 -7.70 -0.82
CA GLN A 18 -6.44 -6.86 -1.96
C GLN A 18 -6.80 -5.42 -1.56
N LEU A 19 -7.24 -5.20 -0.32
CA LEU A 19 -7.66 -3.89 0.20
C LEU A 19 -6.65 -2.76 -0.08
N PRO A 20 -5.34 -2.91 0.22
CA PRO A 20 -4.34 -1.89 -0.08
C PRO A 20 -4.31 -1.49 -1.56
N THR A 21 -4.34 -2.49 -2.44
CA THR A 21 -4.30 -2.29 -3.89
C THR A 21 -5.54 -1.54 -4.38
N MET A 22 -6.73 -1.89 -3.87
CA MET A 22 -7.97 -1.17 -4.20
C MET A 22 -7.92 0.29 -3.76
N ILE A 23 -7.56 0.54 -2.49
CA ILE A 23 -7.43 1.91 -1.95
C ILE A 23 -6.43 2.71 -2.78
N TYR A 24 -5.30 2.11 -3.13
CA TYR A 24 -4.29 2.74 -3.96
C TYR A 24 -4.81 3.07 -5.36
N ILE A 25 -5.44 2.14 -6.07
CA ILE A 25 -5.95 2.41 -7.42
C ILE A 25 -6.99 3.52 -7.42
N LEU A 26 -7.93 3.49 -6.46
CA LEU A 26 -8.99 4.49 -6.32
C LEU A 26 -8.45 5.88 -5.95
N THR A 27 -7.42 5.94 -5.11
CA THR A 27 -6.88 7.21 -4.59
C THR A 27 -5.80 7.81 -5.48
N VAL A 28 -4.94 6.95 -6.01
CA VAL A 28 -3.66 7.32 -6.64
C VAL A 28 -3.64 6.98 -8.13
N GLY A 29 -4.23 5.86 -8.53
CA GLY A 29 -4.07 5.27 -9.87
C GLY A 29 -4.39 6.20 -11.04
N GLY A 30 -5.42 7.05 -10.92
CA GLY A 30 -5.83 7.96 -12.00
C GLY A 30 -5.08 9.30 -12.07
N GLY A 31 -4.67 9.85 -10.93
CA GLY A 31 -4.09 11.19 -10.85
C GLY A 31 -2.57 11.21 -11.04
N LEU A 32 -1.87 10.17 -10.57
CA LEU A 32 -0.41 10.16 -10.51
C LEU A 32 0.26 9.96 -11.87
N ASN A 33 -0.30 9.12 -12.74
CA ASN A 33 0.29 8.84 -14.06
C ASN A 33 -0.03 9.93 -15.10
N SER A 34 -1.26 10.42 -15.12
CA SER A 34 -1.76 11.31 -16.18
C SER A 34 -1.21 12.73 -16.12
N VAL A 35 -0.90 13.23 -14.91
CA VAL A 35 -0.47 14.63 -14.71
C VAL A 35 1.02 14.74 -14.42
N PHE A 36 1.61 13.81 -13.66
CA PHE A 36 2.98 14.01 -13.19
C PHE A 36 4.05 13.56 -14.17
N VAL A 37 3.80 12.50 -14.98
CA VAL A 37 4.79 12.06 -15.97
C VAL A 37 5.06 13.15 -17.02
N PRO A 38 4.05 13.79 -17.63
CA PRO A 38 4.32 14.86 -18.60
C PRO A 38 5.02 16.07 -17.97
N GLN A 39 4.62 16.47 -16.76
CA GLN A 39 5.25 17.60 -16.05
C GLN A 39 6.68 17.29 -15.64
N LEU A 40 6.94 16.05 -15.22
CA LEU A 40 8.28 15.58 -14.88
C LEU A 40 9.19 15.63 -16.11
N VAL A 41 8.75 15.04 -17.23
CA VAL A 41 9.52 15.06 -18.49
C VAL A 41 9.77 16.49 -18.95
N ARG A 42 8.78 17.39 -18.81
CA ARG A 42 8.94 18.82 -19.10
C ARG A 42 9.98 19.47 -18.19
N SER A 43 9.87 19.31 -16.87
CA SER A 43 10.84 19.87 -15.90
C SER A 43 12.26 19.38 -16.16
N MET A 44 12.42 18.13 -16.62
CA MET A 44 13.73 17.58 -16.96
C MET A 44 14.36 18.21 -18.21
N LYS A 45 13.54 18.75 -19.12
CA LYS A 45 14.00 19.43 -20.35
C LYS A 45 14.22 20.92 -20.12
N ASP A 46 13.30 21.55 -19.41
CA ASP A 46 13.19 23.01 -19.32
C ASP A 46 13.93 23.58 -18.09
N ASP A 47 14.09 22.82 -17.00
CA ASP A 47 14.74 23.30 -15.78
C ASP A 47 16.26 23.08 -15.82
N ALA A 48 17.02 24.09 -15.40
CA ALA A 48 18.49 24.05 -15.36
C ALA A 48 19.07 22.97 -14.43
N ASP A 49 18.29 22.45 -13.49
CA ASP A 49 18.70 21.37 -12.58
C ASP A 49 18.32 19.97 -13.10
N GLY A 50 17.86 19.86 -14.36
CA GLY A 50 17.43 18.60 -14.97
C GLY A 50 16.21 17.99 -14.27
N GLY A 51 15.32 18.84 -13.74
CA GLY A 51 14.07 18.43 -13.08
C GLY A 51 14.27 17.79 -11.71
N ILE A 52 15.46 17.88 -11.11
CA ILE A 52 15.78 17.25 -9.81
C ILE A 52 14.91 17.83 -8.70
N ALA A 53 14.71 19.15 -8.65
CA ALA A 53 13.88 19.80 -7.64
C ALA A 53 12.41 19.40 -7.78
N TYR A 54 11.87 19.39 -9.01
CA TYR A 54 10.50 18.96 -9.26
C TYR A 54 10.27 17.49 -8.85
N ALA A 55 11.15 16.58 -9.29
CA ALA A 55 11.10 15.16 -8.92
C ALA A 55 11.16 14.93 -7.41
N ASN A 56 12.03 15.67 -6.70
CA ASN A 56 12.12 15.58 -5.23
C ASN A 56 10.87 16.13 -4.53
N ARG A 57 10.28 17.23 -5.01
CA ARG A 57 9.01 17.75 -4.48
C ARG A 57 7.87 16.77 -4.69
N LEU A 58 7.78 16.18 -5.88
CA LEU A 58 6.78 15.16 -6.20
C LEU A 58 6.92 13.93 -5.30
N LEU A 59 8.13 13.37 -5.19
CA LEU A 59 8.41 12.23 -4.31
C LEU A 59 8.07 12.56 -2.85
N THR A 60 8.45 13.74 -2.36
CA THR A 60 8.14 14.19 -1.00
C THR A 60 6.64 14.34 -0.78
N LEU A 61 5.92 14.96 -1.72
CA LEU A 61 4.48 15.10 -1.63
C LEU A 61 3.78 13.74 -1.55
N VAL A 62 4.17 12.81 -2.41
CA VAL A 62 3.61 11.46 -2.44
C VAL A 62 3.94 10.70 -1.16
N MET A 63 5.18 10.77 -0.67
CA MET A 63 5.55 10.16 0.61
C MET A 63 4.72 10.72 1.77
N VAL A 64 4.50 12.04 1.83
CA VAL A 64 3.68 12.64 2.90
C VAL A 64 2.22 12.22 2.78
N ALA A 65 1.63 12.31 1.59
CA ALA A 65 0.25 11.91 1.35
C ALA A 65 0.02 10.42 1.66
N LEU A 66 0.96 9.57 1.23
CA LEU A 66 0.92 8.13 1.45
C LEU A 66 1.47 7.69 2.80
N ALA A 67 2.02 8.57 3.62
CA ALA A 67 2.24 8.28 5.03
C ALA A 67 0.95 8.56 5.82
N ALA A 68 0.23 9.63 5.48
CA ALA A 68 -1.04 9.98 6.11
C ALA A 68 -2.16 8.99 5.76
N LEU A 69 -2.30 8.60 4.50
CA LEU A 69 -3.37 7.72 4.02
C LEU A 69 -3.42 6.34 4.72
N PRO A 70 -2.35 5.53 4.77
CA PRO A 70 -2.38 4.26 5.47
C PRO A 70 -2.50 4.45 6.99
N ALA A 71 -1.98 5.55 7.57
CA ALA A 71 -2.19 5.83 8.99
C ALA A 71 -3.67 6.09 9.33
N THR A 72 -4.38 6.87 8.50
CA THR A 72 -5.83 7.07 8.68
C THR A 72 -6.62 5.81 8.36
N ALA A 73 -6.25 5.08 7.30
CA ALA A 73 -6.87 3.80 6.96
C ALA A 73 -6.67 2.74 8.04
N TRP A 74 -5.53 2.76 8.75
CA TRP A 74 -5.22 1.81 9.82
C TRP A 74 -6.17 1.99 11.02
N LEU A 75 -6.50 3.24 11.34
CA LEU A 75 -7.54 3.58 12.30
C LEU A 75 -8.94 3.18 11.80
N ALA A 76 -9.18 3.29 10.50
CA ALA A 76 -10.42 2.90 9.83
C ALA A 76 -10.56 1.40 9.51
N ALA A 77 -9.56 0.57 9.84
CA ALA A 77 -9.52 -0.84 9.43
C ALA A 77 -10.81 -1.64 9.73
N PRO A 78 -11.46 -1.51 10.92
CA PRO A 78 -12.73 -2.19 11.18
C PRO A 78 -13.86 -1.82 10.22
N LEU A 79 -13.91 -0.55 9.83
CA LEU A 79 -14.95 -0.03 8.93
C LEU A 79 -14.68 -0.41 7.48
N LEU A 80 -13.41 -0.45 7.09
CA LEU A 80 -12.98 -0.94 5.77
C LEU A 80 -13.35 -2.42 5.60
N VAL A 81 -13.12 -3.25 6.62
CA VAL A 81 -13.51 -4.68 6.61
C VAL A 81 -15.03 -4.81 6.49
N ARG A 82 -15.79 -4.05 7.27
CA ARG A 82 -17.27 -4.05 7.22
C ARG A 82 -17.83 -3.59 5.87
N ALA A 83 -17.25 -2.55 5.28
CA ALA A 83 -17.65 -2.07 3.97
C ALA A 83 -17.42 -3.10 2.87
N LEU A 84 -16.39 -3.93 3.00
CA LEU A 84 -16.06 -4.95 2.00
C LEU A 84 -16.83 -6.26 2.20
N SER A 85 -17.10 -6.66 3.44
CA SER A 85 -17.84 -7.88 3.74
C SER A 85 -18.61 -7.79 5.05
N ASN A 86 -19.92 -7.60 4.94
CA ASN A 86 -20.85 -7.66 6.09
C ASN A 86 -20.81 -9.03 6.80
N PRO A 87 -20.77 -10.20 6.12
CA PRO A 87 -20.67 -11.48 6.79
C PRO A 87 -19.41 -11.63 7.65
N VAL A 88 -18.26 -11.14 7.15
CA VAL A 88 -16.98 -11.15 7.88
C VAL A 88 -17.03 -10.22 9.09
N ALA A 89 -17.61 -9.02 8.93
CA ALA A 89 -17.71 -8.06 10.01
C ALA A 89 -18.75 -8.39 11.08
N SER A 90 -19.72 -9.25 10.77
CA SER A 90 -20.79 -9.64 11.69
C SER A 90 -20.39 -10.79 12.62
N ASP A 91 -19.32 -11.53 12.29
CA ASP A 91 -18.73 -12.55 13.17
C ASP A 91 -17.54 -11.96 13.95
N PRO A 92 -17.61 -11.84 15.29
CA PRO A 92 -16.57 -11.19 16.07
C PRO A 92 -15.17 -11.82 15.92
N ALA A 93 -15.08 -13.15 15.86
CA ALA A 93 -13.80 -13.86 15.80
C ALA A 93 -13.15 -13.71 14.42
N VAL A 94 -13.96 -13.72 13.36
CA VAL A 94 -13.47 -13.53 11.99
C VAL A 94 -13.11 -12.06 11.73
N ASN A 95 -13.90 -11.13 12.26
CA ASN A 95 -13.65 -9.70 12.13
C ASN A 95 -12.32 -9.27 12.78
N GLU A 96 -12.00 -9.76 13.98
CA GLU A 96 -10.75 -9.43 14.66
C GLU A 96 -9.51 -9.81 13.85
N VAL A 97 -9.54 -11.01 13.25
CA VAL A 97 -8.47 -11.51 12.39
C VAL A 97 -8.37 -10.70 11.09
N ALA A 98 -9.50 -10.42 10.44
CA ALA A 98 -9.54 -9.62 9.22
C ALA A 98 -9.02 -8.19 9.44
N VAL A 99 -9.39 -7.55 10.55
CA VAL A 99 -8.88 -6.22 10.94
C VAL A 99 -7.38 -6.27 11.20
N THR A 100 -6.89 -7.31 11.87
CA THR A 100 -5.46 -7.49 12.15
C THR A 100 -4.65 -7.61 10.87
N PHE A 101 -5.06 -8.47 9.93
CA PHE A 101 -4.40 -8.59 8.62
C PHE A 101 -4.48 -7.30 7.82
N THR A 102 -5.65 -6.65 7.80
CA THR A 102 -5.82 -5.35 7.13
C THR A 102 -4.82 -4.33 7.66
N ARG A 103 -4.64 -4.26 8.98
CA ARG A 103 -3.65 -3.39 9.62
C ARG A 103 -2.20 -3.70 9.24
N TYR A 104 -1.86 -4.98 9.04
CA TYR A 104 -0.53 -5.37 8.54
C TYR A 104 -0.31 -4.98 7.09
N PHE A 105 -1.34 -5.06 6.26
CA PHE A 105 -1.22 -4.81 4.83
C PHE A 105 -1.36 -3.34 4.46
N LEU A 106 -2.08 -2.52 5.23
CA LEU A 106 -2.27 -1.09 4.92
C LEU A 106 -0.96 -0.29 4.76
N PRO A 107 0.09 -0.47 5.56
CA PRO A 107 1.39 0.18 5.33
C PRO A 107 1.99 -0.09 3.94
N SER A 108 1.60 -1.18 3.27
CA SER A 108 2.08 -1.50 1.92
C SER A 108 1.70 -0.45 0.87
N ILE A 109 0.61 0.30 1.08
CA ILE A 109 0.17 1.40 0.20
C ILE A 109 1.29 2.44 0.03
N PHE A 110 2.00 2.74 1.11
CA PHE A 110 3.13 3.67 1.09
C PHE A 110 4.22 3.18 0.14
N PHE A 111 4.68 1.93 0.32
CA PHE A 111 5.77 1.37 -0.47
C PHE A 111 5.40 1.19 -1.94
N MET A 112 4.16 0.80 -2.23
CA MET A 112 3.66 0.70 -3.60
C MET A 112 3.67 2.07 -4.30
N GLY A 113 3.18 3.13 -3.66
CA GLY A 113 3.19 4.45 -4.29
C GLY A 113 4.58 5.06 -4.41
N VAL A 114 5.45 4.84 -3.42
CA VAL A 114 6.86 5.23 -3.51
C VAL A 114 7.53 4.51 -4.68
N HIS A 115 7.33 3.20 -4.82
CA HIS A 115 7.86 2.41 -5.94
C HIS A 115 7.40 2.95 -7.29
N VAL A 116 6.11 3.26 -7.44
CA VAL A 116 5.56 3.82 -8.68
C VAL A 116 6.17 5.19 -9.01
N VAL A 117 6.28 6.10 -8.06
CA VAL A 117 6.89 7.44 -8.32
C VAL A 117 8.36 7.31 -8.67
N MET A 118 9.11 6.48 -7.94
CA MET A 118 10.51 6.22 -8.25
C MET A 118 10.66 5.63 -9.66
N GLY A 119 9.78 4.70 -10.03
CA GLY A 119 9.69 4.15 -11.36
C GLY A 119 9.38 5.19 -12.44
N GLN A 120 8.43 6.10 -12.20
CA GLN A 120 8.15 7.21 -13.11
C GLN A 120 9.37 8.13 -13.31
N ILE A 121 10.12 8.41 -12.23
CA ILE A 121 11.36 9.19 -12.29
C ILE A 121 12.42 8.48 -13.12
N LEU A 122 12.60 7.18 -12.92
CA LEU A 122 13.53 6.37 -13.70
C LEU A 122 13.13 6.29 -15.18
N ASN A 123 11.85 6.07 -15.47
CA ASN A 123 11.33 6.02 -16.83
C ASN A 123 11.52 7.35 -17.56
N ALA A 124 11.23 8.48 -16.90
CA ALA A 124 11.47 9.82 -17.47
C ALA A 124 12.96 10.06 -17.77
N ARG A 125 13.86 9.38 -17.04
CA ARG A 125 15.32 9.36 -17.23
C ARG A 125 15.81 8.24 -18.17
N GLY A 126 14.92 7.54 -18.87
CA GLY A 126 15.26 6.49 -19.82
C GLY A 126 15.74 5.16 -19.20
N ARG A 127 15.50 4.94 -17.89
CA ARG A 127 15.86 3.71 -17.17
C ARG A 127 14.63 2.86 -16.84
N PHE A 128 14.21 2.04 -17.79
CA PHE A 128 13.01 1.21 -17.64
C PHE A 128 13.23 -0.11 -16.89
N GLY A 129 14.47 -0.62 -16.88
CA GLY A 129 14.78 -1.98 -16.39
C GLY A 129 14.53 -2.19 -14.89
N ALA A 130 14.70 -1.16 -14.07
CA ALA A 130 14.52 -1.29 -12.62
C ALA A 130 13.08 -1.69 -12.24
N MET A 131 12.08 -1.14 -12.92
CA MET A 131 10.67 -1.47 -12.65
C MET A 131 10.30 -2.89 -13.04
N MET A 132 11.04 -3.50 -13.97
CA MET A 132 10.84 -4.90 -14.36
C MET A 132 11.46 -5.88 -13.36
N TRP A 133 12.61 -5.52 -12.77
CA TRP A 133 13.37 -6.42 -11.89
C TRP A 133 12.96 -6.36 -10.43
N THR A 134 12.61 -5.20 -9.91
CA THR A 134 12.26 -5.07 -8.49
C THR A 134 11.04 -5.90 -8.02
N PRO A 135 10.00 -6.17 -8.85
CA PRO A 135 8.97 -7.13 -8.50
C PRO A 135 9.48 -8.56 -8.30
N VAL A 136 10.59 -8.93 -8.95
CA VAL A 136 11.23 -10.24 -8.75
C VAL A 136 11.75 -10.37 -7.32
N LEU A 137 12.34 -9.29 -6.76
CA LEU A 137 12.81 -9.29 -5.38
C LEU A 137 11.66 -9.47 -4.38
N ASN A 138 10.52 -8.81 -4.62
CA ASN A 138 9.31 -9.02 -3.83
C ASN A 138 8.87 -10.49 -3.88
N ASN A 139 8.79 -11.07 -5.09
CA ASN A 139 8.42 -12.47 -5.25
C ASN A 139 9.38 -13.42 -4.51
N ILE A 140 10.69 -13.16 -4.54
CA ILE A 140 11.68 -13.95 -3.78
C ILE A 140 11.37 -13.89 -2.27
N VAL A 141 11.10 -12.69 -1.72
CA VAL A 141 10.75 -12.54 -0.30
C VAL A 141 9.45 -13.26 0.04
N ILE A 142 8.44 -13.18 -0.83
CA ILE A 142 7.17 -13.92 -0.67
C ILE A 142 7.42 -15.43 -0.68
N ILE A 143 8.21 -15.94 -1.63
CA ILE A 143 8.54 -17.37 -1.72
C ILE A 143 9.27 -17.82 -0.45
N VAL A 144 10.25 -17.06 0.03
CA VAL A 144 10.96 -17.36 1.28
C VAL A 144 9.98 -17.36 2.47
N THR A 145 9.11 -16.35 2.57
CA THR A 145 8.11 -16.25 3.64
C THR A 145 7.17 -17.46 3.65
N LEU A 146 6.63 -17.83 2.49
CA LEU A 146 5.75 -18.98 2.34
C LEU A 146 6.50 -20.29 2.59
N GLY A 147 7.74 -20.41 2.13
CA GLY A 147 8.61 -21.56 2.39
C GLY A 147 8.89 -21.74 3.88
N THR A 148 9.22 -20.66 4.59
CA THR A 148 9.39 -20.67 6.05
C THR A 148 8.09 -21.05 6.76
N PHE A 149 6.95 -20.50 6.32
CA PHE A 149 5.65 -20.87 6.88
C PHE A 149 5.39 -22.36 6.72
N ILE A 150 5.56 -22.90 5.51
CA ILE A 150 5.36 -24.33 5.21
C ILE A 150 6.35 -25.20 5.99
N TYR A 151 7.59 -24.77 6.16
CA TYR A 151 8.60 -25.52 6.92
C TYR A 151 8.23 -25.65 8.41
N VAL A 152 7.75 -24.56 9.02
CA VAL A 152 7.42 -24.54 10.45
C VAL A 152 6.04 -25.15 10.74
N TYR A 153 5.06 -24.88 9.88
CA TYR A 153 3.64 -25.18 10.11
C TYR A 153 3.10 -26.31 9.24
N GLY A 154 3.85 -26.77 8.24
CA GLY A 154 3.43 -27.78 7.27
C GLY A 154 2.62 -27.20 6.11
N THR A 155 2.37 -28.01 5.08
CA THR A 155 1.55 -27.61 3.93
C THR A 155 0.07 -27.48 4.32
N ALA A 156 -0.71 -26.72 3.56
CA ALA A 156 -2.15 -26.61 3.79
C ALA A 156 -2.87 -27.98 3.75
N ALA A 157 -2.39 -28.92 2.93
CA ALA A 157 -2.92 -30.28 2.82
C ALA A 157 -2.58 -31.16 4.04
N ALA A 158 -1.38 -31.00 4.62
CA ALA A 158 -0.92 -31.80 5.75
C ALA A 158 -1.41 -31.24 7.11
N SER A 159 -1.41 -29.92 7.27
CA SER A 159 -1.71 -29.25 8.53
C SER A 159 -3.22 -29.07 8.80
N LYS A 160 -4.06 -29.08 7.76
CA LYS A 160 -5.47 -28.69 7.82
C LYS A 160 -5.69 -27.33 8.51
N MET A 161 -4.67 -26.46 8.55
CA MET A 161 -4.75 -25.17 9.20
C MET A 161 -5.72 -24.26 8.46
N THR A 162 -6.61 -23.64 9.23
CA THR A 162 -7.55 -22.60 8.83
C THR A 162 -7.04 -21.25 9.32
N VAL A 163 -7.50 -20.13 8.73
CA VAL A 163 -7.00 -18.77 9.07
C VAL A 163 -7.13 -18.43 10.57
N THR A 164 -8.07 -19.08 11.29
CA THR A 164 -8.27 -18.97 12.75
C THR A 164 -7.43 -19.95 13.57
N SER A 165 -6.88 -21.01 12.97
CA SER A 165 -5.97 -21.94 13.64
C SER A 165 -4.50 -21.68 13.29
N ILE A 166 -4.22 -20.67 12.46
CA ILE A 166 -2.85 -20.18 12.28
C ILE A 166 -2.46 -19.52 13.61
N PRO A 167 -1.38 -19.97 14.26
CA PRO A 167 -0.92 -19.35 15.48
C PRO A 167 -0.54 -17.87 15.23
N PRO A 168 -0.66 -16.99 16.23
CA PRO A 168 -0.36 -15.55 16.06
C PRO A 168 1.00 -15.28 15.41
N GLU A 169 1.99 -16.12 15.67
CA GLU A 169 3.32 -16.08 15.07
C GLU A 169 3.29 -16.36 13.56
N GLY A 170 2.46 -17.30 13.11
CA GLY A 170 2.26 -17.60 11.69
C GLY A 170 1.53 -16.47 10.96
N GLN A 171 0.54 -15.84 11.59
CA GLN A 171 -0.13 -14.67 11.03
C GLN A 171 0.84 -13.50 10.88
N ARG A 172 1.67 -13.25 11.90
CA ARG A 172 2.74 -12.23 11.86
C ARG A 172 3.75 -12.53 10.76
N LEU A 173 4.19 -13.77 10.62
CA LEU A 173 5.14 -14.18 9.58
C LEU A 173 4.61 -13.84 8.18
N LEU A 174 3.36 -14.22 7.89
CA LEU A 174 2.73 -13.94 6.60
C LEU A 174 2.49 -12.43 6.39
N GLY A 175 1.93 -11.74 7.38
CA GLY A 175 1.65 -10.32 7.32
C GLY A 175 2.90 -9.47 7.09
N ILE A 176 3.92 -9.70 7.92
CA ILE A 176 5.21 -8.98 7.84
C ILE A 176 5.97 -9.40 6.59
N GLY A 177 5.95 -10.68 6.20
CA GLY A 177 6.69 -11.14 5.02
C GLY A 177 6.17 -10.55 3.71
N VAL A 178 4.85 -10.43 3.55
CA VAL A 178 4.23 -9.73 2.40
C VAL A 178 4.62 -8.25 2.41
N LEU A 179 4.52 -7.57 3.56
CA LEU A 179 4.92 -6.18 3.67
C LEU A 179 6.41 -6.01 3.33
N LEU A 180 7.27 -6.86 3.87
CA LEU A 180 8.72 -6.85 3.65
C LEU A 180 9.06 -7.01 2.17
N GLY A 181 8.35 -7.86 1.43
CA GLY A 181 8.55 -8.00 -0.01
C GLY A 181 8.33 -6.69 -0.76
N LEU A 182 7.28 -5.95 -0.42
CA LEU A 182 7.01 -4.63 -1.00
C LEU A 182 7.99 -3.56 -0.53
N VAL A 183 8.45 -3.62 0.73
CA VAL A 183 9.53 -2.75 1.23
C VAL A 183 10.81 -2.97 0.41
N VAL A 184 11.23 -4.23 0.26
CA VAL A 184 12.44 -4.60 -0.49
C VAL A 184 12.32 -4.14 -1.95
N GLN A 185 11.20 -4.38 -2.60
CA GLN A 185 10.94 -3.90 -3.96
C GLN A 185 11.05 -2.38 -4.08
N ALA A 186 10.48 -1.63 -3.14
CA ALA A 186 10.55 -0.17 -3.16
C ALA A 186 11.99 0.34 -2.90
N LEU A 187 12.68 -0.20 -1.89
CA LEU A 187 14.05 0.23 -1.55
C LEU A 187 15.07 -0.15 -2.62
N ALA A 188 14.84 -1.25 -3.34
CA ALA A 188 15.68 -1.66 -4.46
C ALA A 188 15.69 -0.66 -5.62
N MET A 189 14.74 0.30 -5.69
CA MET A 189 14.78 1.42 -6.65
C MET A 189 15.88 2.45 -6.35
N ILE A 190 16.25 2.61 -5.08
CA ILE A 190 17.18 3.65 -4.62
C ILE A 190 18.55 3.60 -5.33
N PRO A 191 19.23 2.45 -5.49
CA PRO A 191 20.48 2.39 -6.22
C PRO A 191 20.31 2.83 -7.68
N TYR A 192 19.30 2.34 -8.39
CA TYR A 192 19.02 2.74 -9.77
C TYR A 192 18.76 4.25 -9.91
N LEU A 193 18.07 4.87 -8.95
CA LEU A 193 17.89 6.32 -8.94
C LEU A 193 19.22 7.06 -8.83
N ARG A 194 20.11 6.60 -7.93
CA ARG A 194 21.44 7.20 -7.76
C ARG A 194 22.29 7.09 -9.01
N GLU A 195 22.19 5.99 -9.76
CA GLU A 195 22.88 5.79 -11.05
C GLU A 195 22.45 6.79 -12.13
N THR A 196 21.24 7.35 -12.04
CA THR A 196 20.78 8.41 -12.95
C THR A 196 21.21 9.83 -12.53
N GLY A 197 22.05 9.96 -11.51
CA GLY A 197 22.42 11.23 -10.90
C GLY A 197 21.32 11.86 -10.03
N PHE A 198 20.18 11.18 -9.85
CA PHE A 198 19.11 11.65 -8.98
C PHE A 198 19.42 11.30 -7.53
N ARG A 199 19.49 12.32 -6.66
CA ARG A 199 19.60 12.13 -5.21
C ARG A 199 18.28 12.50 -4.56
N ILE A 200 17.71 11.53 -3.84
CA ILE A 200 16.50 11.72 -3.03
C ILE A 200 16.80 12.76 -1.95
N ARG A 201 16.05 13.86 -1.96
CA ARG A 201 16.05 14.92 -0.94
C ARG A 201 14.61 15.30 -0.65
N LEU A 202 14.26 15.31 0.64
CA LEU A 202 12.94 15.76 1.05
C LEU A 202 12.79 17.27 0.78
N ARG A 203 11.78 17.63 0.00
CA ARG A 203 11.49 19.01 -0.43
C ARG A 203 10.02 19.33 -0.22
N PHE A 204 9.76 20.23 0.72
CA PHE A 204 8.41 20.66 1.14
C PHE A 204 7.98 21.99 0.50
N ASP A 205 8.78 22.54 -0.41
CA ASP A 205 8.53 23.78 -1.14
C ASP A 205 7.54 23.54 -2.31
N TRP A 206 6.28 23.19 -2.00
CA TRP A 206 5.27 22.81 -3.00
C TRP A 206 4.49 23.97 -3.65
N LYS A 207 4.46 25.14 -3.01
CA LYS A 207 3.67 26.30 -3.49
C LYS A 207 4.18 26.75 -4.87
N GLY A 208 3.27 26.92 -5.83
CA GLY A 208 3.58 27.45 -7.16
C GLY A 208 4.15 26.45 -8.19
N HIS A 209 4.34 25.17 -7.84
CA HIS A 209 5.05 24.20 -8.69
C HIS A 209 4.15 23.12 -9.34
N GLY A 210 2.90 23.44 -9.68
CA GLY A 210 2.03 22.52 -10.46
C GLY A 210 1.46 21.32 -9.69
N LEU A 211 1.80 21.15 -8.41
CA LEU A 211 1.36 20.06 -7.54
C LEU A 211 -0.05 20.24 -6.94
N GLY A 212 -0.72 21.37 -7.22
CA GLY A 212 -2.00 21.73 -6.59
C GLY A 212 -3.12 20.72 -6.81
N LYS A 213 -3.22 20.14 -8.02
CA LYS A 213 -4.22 19.11 -8.33
C LYS A 213 -3.98 17.81 -7.55
N ALA A 214 -2.72 17.43 -7.36
CA ALA A 214 -2.30 16.28 -6.57
C ALA A 214 -2.71 16.42 -5.10
N ALA A 215 -2.36 17.58 -4.53
CA ALA A 215 -2.64 17.91 -3.14
C ALA A 215 -4.15 17.99 -2.89
N MET A 216 -4.93 18.52 -3.85
CA MET A 216 -6.39 18.57 -3.76
C MET A 216 -7.02 17.18 -3.77
N LEU A 217 -6.57 16.28 -4.65
CA LEU A 217 -7.09 14.91 -4.70
C LEU A 217 -6.77 14.13 -3.41
N ALA A 218 -5.52 14.19 -2.94
CA ALA A 218 -5.11 13.59 -1.68
C ALA A 218 -5.91 14.15 -0.49
N LYS A 219 -6.15 15.48 -0.47
CA LYS A 219 -6.98 16.14 0.55
C LYS A 219 -8.40 15.59 0.54
N TRP A 220 -9.03 15.42 -0.62
CA TRP A 220 -10.39 14.89 -0.73
C TRP A 220 -10.51 13.45 -0.24
N THR A 221 -9.56 12.59 -0.57
CA THR A 221 -9.56 11.22 -0.06
C THR A 221 -9.42 11.17 1.45
N ILE A 222 -8.51 11.97 2.03
CA ILE A 222 -8.34 12.05 3.48
C ILE A 222 -9.61 12.58 4.14
N LEU A 223 -10.21 13.65 3.58
CA LEU A 223 -11.46 14.23 4.09
C LEU A 223 -12.61 13.23 4.04
N PHE A 224 -12.75 12.49 2.94
CA PHE A 224 -13.76 11.45 2.76
C PHE A 224 -13.60 10.35 3.82
N VAL A 225 -12.37 9.87 4.04
CA VAL A 225 -12.08 8.87 5.09
C VAL A 225 -12.44 9.42 6.47
N LEU A 226 -12.00 10.64 6.82
CA LEU A 226 -12.30 11.25 8.11
C LEU A 226 -13.80 11.47 8.34
N ALA A 227 -14.54 11.92 7.30
CA ALA A 227 -15.98 12.08 7.37
C ALA A 227 -16.70 10.74 7.59
N ASN A 228 -16.24 9.69 6.91
CA ASN A 228 -16.78 8.34 7.10
C ASN A 228 -16.50 7.81 8.51
N GLN A 229 -15.33 8.11 9.10
CA GLN A 229 -15.01 7.77 10.49
C GLN A 229 -15.92 8.49 11.49
N ALA A 230 -16.17 9.78 11.29
CA ALA A 230 -17.06 10.55 12.17
C ALA A 230 -18.48 9.98 12.17
N GLY A 231 -19.00 9.62 10.98
CA GLY A 231 -20.30 8.96 10.86
C GLY A 231 -20.36 7.62 11.62
N ALA A 232 -19.31 6.82 11.52
CA ALA A 232 -19.24 5.53 12.20
C ALA A 232 -19.16 5.63 13.74
N LEU A 233 -18.45 6.63 14.27
CA LEU A 233 -18.40 6.89 15.72
C LEU A 233 -19.78 7.27 16.27
N VAL A 234 -20.52 8.10 15.53
CA VAL A 234 -21.90 8.49 15.88
C VAL A 234 -22.83 7.28 15.88
N VAL A 235 -22.75 6.41 14.86
CA VAL A 235 -23.56 5.18 14.82
C VAL A 235 -23.24 4.27 16.00
N THR A 236 -21.96 4.13 16.36
CA THR A 236 -21.54 3.26 17.48
C THR A 236 -22.06 3.78 18.82
N GLN A 237 -22.06 5.10 19.04
CA GLN A 237 -22.61 5.73 20.24
C GLN A 237 -24.13 5.64 20.32
N LEU A 238 -24.85 5.63 19.19
CA LEU A 238 -26.31 5.47 19.15
C LEU A 238 -26.78 4.02 19.32
N SER A 239 -25.88 3.05 19.14
CA SER A 239 -26.14 1.62 19.31
C SER A 239 -25.81 1.07 20.71
N THR A 240 -25.46 1.94 21.67
CA THR A 240 -25.27 1.62 23.09
C THR A 240 -26.36 2.31 23.90
#